data_AF-A0A501XUV3-F1
#
_entry.id   AF-A0A501XUV3-F1
#
_cell.length_a   1.000
_cell.length_b   1.000
_cell.length_c   1.000
_cell.angle_alpha   90.00
_cell.angle_beta   90.00
_cell.angle_gamma   90.00
#
_symmetry.space_group_name_H-M   'P 1'
#
loop_
_entity.id
_entity.type
_entity.pdbx_description
1 polymer ?
#
loop_
_entity_poly.entity_id
_entity_poly.type
_entity_poly.pdbx_seq_one_letter_code
_entity_poly.pdbx_strand_id
1 'polypeptide(L)'
;MRCLFFAIALLGLSGPAEAVGRRGVAVSPPIGQENTASAGSAIFQRENVWQVEGLIILADAPEAELSTGDRLAFYIKSKKKIVACPNEYGGANCLIDRTPVNHIFTEKASGLGTGKIQLAKPVPYEVGHYVDTPGDKGTFRQQLSFLGVSGSTLRFSYREFVNDMARPAFTDEVTFTLSGTFPETITYKDVVIDVLGISNAGLRYVVKSTTLKYIEPPGAPAQ
;
A
#
# COMPACT_ATOMS: atom_id res chain seq x y z
N MET A 1 1.35 -67.02 3.75
CA MET A 1 1.53 -65.72 4.44
C MET A 1 1.44 -64.61 3.42
N ARG A 2 0.40 -63.77 3.47
CA ARG A 2 0.19 -62.61 2.58
C ARG A 2 0.97 -61.42 3.14
N CYS A 3 1.93 -60.89 2.38
CA CYS A 3 2.58 -59.62 2.69
C CYS A 3 1.61 -58.47 2.38
N LEU A 4 1.22 -57.73 3.42
CA LEU A 4 0.43 -56.51 3.33
C LEU A 4 1.39 -55.33 3.09
N PHE A 5 1.37 -54.75 1.90
CA PHE A 5 2.08 -53.49 1.61
C PHE A 5 1.30 -52.34 2.26
N PHE A 6 1.88 -51.73 3.30
CA PHE A 6 1.39 -50.46 3.84
C PHE A 6 1.90 -49.32 2.96
N ALA A 7 1.01 -48.72 2.17
CA ALA A 7 1.27 -47.46 1.48
C ALA A 7 1.24 -46.33 2.51
N ILE A 8 2.41 -45.78 2.84
CA ILE A 8 2.52 -44.55 3.63
C ILE A 8 2.13 -43.40 2.70
N ALA A 9 0.92 -42.87 2.90
CA ALA A 9 0.48 -41.65 2.25
C ALA A 9 1.34 -40.48 2.76
N LEU A 10 2.15 -39.89 1.87
CA LEU A 10 2.78 -38.60 2.14
C LEU A 10 1.68 -37.55 2.30
N LEU A 11 1.47 -37.11 3.54
CA LEU A 11 0.74 -35.89 3.86
C LEU A 11 1.48 -34.72 3.22
N GLY A 12 0.87 -34.14 2.17
CA GLY A 12 1.33 -32.90 1.58
C GLY A 12 1.29 -31.79 2.62
N LEU A 13 2.48 -31.35 3.05
CA LEU A 13 2.68 -30.11 3.79
C LEU A 13 2.17 -28.97 2.92
N SER A 14 1.00 -28.41 3.26
CA SER A 14 0.59 -27.10 2.78
C SER A 14 1.64 -26.10 3.26
N GLY A 15 2.32 -25.44 2.32
CA GLY A 15 3.30 -24.40 2.64
C GLY A 15 2.70 -23.31 3.54
N PRO A 16 3.55 -22.54 4.24
CA PRO A 16 3.08 -21.43 5.08
C PRO A 16 2.20 -20.48 4.26
N ALA A 17 1.18 -19.93 4.90
CA ALA A 17 0.40 -18.84 4.34
C ALA A 17 1.36 -17.66 4.14
N GLU A 18 1.87 -17.50 2.92
CA GLU A 18 2.68 -16.34 2.59
C GLU A 18 1.69 -15.28 2.11
N ALA A 19 1.53 -14.20 2.87
CA ALA A 19 0.91 -13.00 2.34
C ALA A 19 1.75 -12.59 1.13
N VAL A 20 1.21 -12.75 -0.08
CA VAL A 20 1.94 -12.46 -1.32
C VAL A 20 1.99 -10.94 -1.50
N GLY A 21 2.89 -10.29 -0.76
CA GLY A 21 3.19 -8.88 -0.91
C GLY A 21 4.00 -8.65 -2.18
N ARG A 22 3.51 -7.80 -3.08
CA ARG A 22 4.29 -7.26 -4.19
C ARG A 22 4.95 -5.97 -3.74
N ARG A 23 6.25 -5.83 -3.98
CA ARG A 23 6.93 -4.55 -3.77
C ARG A 23 6.37 -3.53 -4.76
N GLY A 24 5.90 -2.41 -4.24
CA GLY A 24 5.32 -1.30 -4.97
C GLY A 24 5.96 0.03 -4.60
N VAL A 25 5.44 1.09 -5.22
CA VAL A 25 5.84 2.46 -4.96
C VAL A 25 4.59 3.31 -4.83
N ALA A 26 4.45 4.01 -3.70
CA ALA A 26 3.44 5.04 -3.52
C ALA A 26 4.02 6.41 -3.90
N VAL A 27 3.20 7.25 -4.53
CA VAL A 27 3.57 8.62 -4.93
C VAL A 27 2.53 9.60 -4.39
N SER A 28 3.01 10.72 -3.85
CA SER A 28 2.18 11.83 -3.38
C SER A 28 2.75 13.17 -3.88
N PRO A 29 1.94 14.10 -4.41
CA PRO A 29 0.51 13.94 -4.69
C PRO A 29 0.27 12.95 -5.86
N PRO A 30 -0.99 12.53 -6.09
CA PRO A 30 -1.35 11.69 -7.22
C PRO A 30 -0.90 12.29 -8.56
N ILE A 31 -0.43 11.43 -9.47
CA ILE A 31 -0.01 11.82 -10.81
C ILE A 31 -1.21 12.40 -11.58
N GLY A 32 -0.97 13.48 -12.32
CA GLY A 32 -1.98 14.16 -13.13
C GLY A 32 -2.88 15.13 -12.35
N GLN A 33 -2.79 15.18 -11.02
CA GLN A 33 -3.58 16.11 -10.21
C GLN A 33 -2.90 17.48 -10.10
N GLU A 34 -3.67 18.55 -10.27
CA GLU A 34 -3.23 19.91 -9.95
C GLU A 34 -3.18 20.11 -8.44
N ASN A 35 -2.05 20.65 -7.96
CA ASN A 35 -1.79 20.91 -6.56
C ASN A 35 -1.22 22.32 -6.38
N THR A 36 -1.39 22.87 -5.17
CA THR A 36 -0.74 24.12 -4.75
C THR A 36 0.07 23.86 -3.49
N ALA A 37 1.33 24.29 -3.48
CA ALA A 37 2.24 24.12 -2.35
C ALA A 37 2.85 25.44 -1.89
N SER A 38 2.77 25.71 -0.60
CA SER A 38 3.50 26.82 0.04
C SER A 38 4.96 26.44 0.30
N ALA A 39 5.83 27.43 0.47
CA ALA A 39 7.23 27.18 0.79
C ALA A 39 7.38 26.33 2.07
N GLY A 40 8.33 25.40 2.06
CA GLY A 40 8.53 24.35 3.06
C GLY A 40 7.74 23.07 2.80
N SER A 41 6.71 23.08 1.94
CA SER A 41 5.86 21.92 1.71
C SER A 41 6.51 20.91 0.76
N ALA A 42 6.26 19.62 1.01
CA ALA A 42 6.60 18.57 0.06
C ALA A 42 5.72 18.72 -1.20
N ILE A 43 6.35 18.76 -2.37
CA ILE A 43 5.64 18.80 -3.66
C ILE A 43 5.64 17.45 -4.37
N PHE A 44 6.55 16.57 -3.96
CA PHE A 44 6.63 15.20 -4.43
C PHE A 44 7.22 14.34 -3.31
N GLN A 45 6.59 13.21 -3.06
CA GLN A 45 7.06 12.14 -2.20
C GLN A 45 6.90 10.83 -2.94
N ARG A 46 7.90 9.98 -2.75
CA ARG A 46 7.91 8.61 -3.24
C ARG A 46 8.32 7.70 -2.11
N GLU A 47 7.54 6.66 -1.86
CA GLU A 47 7.80 5.69 -0.80
C GLU A 47 7.73 4.27 -1.33
N ASN A 48 8.68 3.43 -0.90
CA ASN A 48 8.60 2.00 -1.13
C ASN A 48 7.51 1.42 -0.24
N VAL A 49 6.60 0.66 -0.85
CA VAL A 49 5.48 0.05 -0.15
C VAL A 49 5.36 -1.42 -0.48
N TRP A 50 4.69 -2.17 0.38
CA TRP A 50 4.26 -3.53 0.06
C TRP A 50 2.78 -3.47 -0.30
N GLN A 51 2.47 -3.74 -1.56
CA GLN A 51 1.10 -3.98 -1.94
C GLN A 51 0.76 -5.42 -1.57
N VAL A 52 -0.08 -5.59 -0.56
CA VAL A 52 -0.50 -6.90 -0.11
C VAL A 52 -1.94 -7.11 -0.60
N GLU A 53 -2.20 -8.27 -1.21
CA GLU A 53 -3.56 -8.72 -1.44
C GLU A 53 -4.14 -9.20 -0.11
N GLY A 54 -5.39 -8.88 0.18
CA GLY A 54 -6.08 -9.43 1.33
C GLY A 54 -7.57 -9.22 1.21
N LEU A 55 -8.29 -9.53 2.30
CA LEU A 55 -9.74 -9.56 2.28
C LEU A 55 -10.27 -8.40 3.11
N ILE A 56 -11.14 -7.58 2.50
CA ILE A 56 -11.78 -6.44 3.16
C ILE A 56 -13.15 -6.87 3.61
N ILE A 57 -13.45 -6.68 4.89
CA ILE A 57 -14.74 -7.03 5.47
C ILE A 57 -15.80 -6.00 5.07
N LEU A 58 -16.95 -6.48 4.58
CA LEU A 58 -18.05 -5.63 4.09
C LEU A 58 -19.22 -5.53 5.08
N ALA A 59 -19.14 -6.18 6.24
CA ALA A 59 -20.12 -6.06 7.33
C ALA A 59 -19.48 -6.38 8.69
N ASP A 60 -19.99 -5.80 9.76
CA ASP A 60 -19.46 -6.01 11.10
C ASP A 60 -19.53 -7.48 11.54
N ALA A 61 -18.47 -7.95 12.19
CA ALA A 61 -18.32 -9.29 12.72
C ALA A 61 -17.93 -9.21 14.21
N PRO A 62 -18.87 -8.82 15.09
CA PRO A 62 -18.57 -8.55 16.49
C PRO A 62 -18.01 -9.77 17.23
N GLU A 63 -18.38 -10.99 16.83
CA GLU A 63 -17.85 -12.22 17.43
C GLU A 63 -16.36 -12.44 17.16
N ALA A 64 -15.81 -11.78 16.14
CA ALA A 64 -14.39 -11.78 15.80
C ALA A 64 -13.73 -10.43 16.14
N GLU A 65 -14.45 -9.49 16.77
CA GLU A 65 -13.96 -8.14 17.07
C GLU A 65 -13.53 -7.36 15.81
N LEU A 66 -14.22 -7.59 14.69
CA LEU A 66 -13.94 -6.94 13.41
C LEU A 66 -15.12 -6.08 12.97
N SER A 67 -14.81 -4.96 12.33
CA SER A 67 -15.75 -4.00 11.79
C SER A 67 -15.67 -3.92 10.27
N THR A 68 -16.70 -3.35 9.67
CA THR A 68 -16.72 -3.06 8.23
C THR A 68 -15.49 -2.21 7.84
N GLY A 69 -14.79 -2.63 6.79
CA GLY A 69 -13.55 -2.00 6.31
C GLY A 69 -12.27 -2.62 6.89
N ASP A 70 -12.36 -3.48 7.91
CA ASP A 70 -11.18 -4.17 8.46
C ASP A 70 -10.55 -5.09 7.42
N ARG A 71 -9.22 -5.20 7.51
CA ARG A 71 -8.37 -5.89 6.54
C ARG A 71 -7.84 -7.19 7.12
N LEU A 72 -8.06 -8.29 6.41
CA LEU A 72 -7.49 -9.59 6.70
C LEU A 72 -6.36 -9.86 5.72
N ALA A 73 -5.16 -9.44 6.12
CA ALA A 73 -3.98 -9.52 5.29
C ALA A 73 -3.38 -10.93 5.19
N PHE A 74 -3.64 -11.74 6.21
CA PHE A 74 -3.05 -13.05 6.34
C PHE A 74 -4.11 -14.12 6.10
N TYR A 75 -4.06 -14.78 4.95
CA TYR A 75 -5.04 -15.82 4.64
C TYR A 75 -4.46 -17.02 3.91
N ILE A 76 -4.96 -18.20 4.26
CA ILE A 76 -4.69 -19.45 3.56
C ILE A 76 -5.84 -19.70 2.61
N LYS A 77 -5.56 -19.67 1.30
CA LYS A 77 -6.53 -19.97 0.25
C LYS A 77 -6.32 -21.37 -0.32
N SER A 78 -7.40 -22.12 -0.42
CA SER A 78 -7.50 -23.37 -1.17
C SER A 78 -8.76 -23.34 -2.04
N LYS A 79 -8.90 -24.29 -2.97
CA LYS A 79 -10.12 -24.41 -3.81
C LYS A 79 -11.40 -24.60 -3.01
N LYS A 80 -11.31 -25.06 -1.76
CA LYS A 80 -12.46 -25.46 -0.92
C LYS A 80 -12.61 -24.61 0.34
N LYS A 81 -11.64 -23.74 0.64
CA LYS A 81 -11.63 -23.02 1.91
C LYS A 81 -10.70 -21.83 1.86
N ILE A 82 -11.11 -20.74 2.49
CA ILE A 82 -10.24 -19.64 2.93
C ILE A 82 -10.27 -19.58 4.46
N VAL A 83 -9.10 -19.40 5.08
CA VAL A 83 -9.00 -18.95 6.48
C VAL A 83 -8.26 -17.63 6.46
N ALA A 84 -8.84 -16.57 7.01
CA ALA A 84 -8.30 -15.22 6.96
C ALA A 84 -8.23 -14.63 8.36
N CYS A 85 -7.10 -14.02 8.69
CA CYS A 85 -6.78 -13.55 10.03
C CYS A 85 -6.35 -12.07 9.98
N PRO A 86 -6.65 -11.30 11.04
CA PRO A 86 -6.24 -9.89 11.11
C PRO A 86 -4.73 -9.72 11.36
N ASN A 87 -4.02 -10.77 11.80
CA ASN A 87 -2.58 -10.72 12.07
C ASN A 87 -1.85 -11.97 11.58
N GLU A 88 -0.53 -11.81 11.35
CA GLU A 88 0.36 -12.84 10.80
C GLU A 88 0.51 -14.08 11.68
N TYR A 89 0.28 -13.94 12.99
CA TYR A 89 0.48 -15.02 13.95
C TYR A 89 -0.73 -15.94 14.11
N GLY A 90 -1.81 -15.72 13.37
CA GLY A 90 -3.04 -16.50 13.54
C GLY A 90 -3.61 -16.35 14.94
N GLY A 91 -4.09 -15.13 15.26
CA GLY A 91 -4.75 -14.84 16.52
C GLY A 91 -6.12 -15.51 16.71
N ALA A 92 -6.79 -15.21 17.82
CA ALA A 92 -8.06 -15.85 18.21
C ALA A 92 -9.27 -15.55 17.29
N ASN A 93 -9.10 -14.67 16.29
CA ASN A 93 -10.18 -14.00 15.57
C ASN A 93 -10.12 -14.22 14.04
N CYS A 94 -9.71 -15.41 13.59
CA CYS A 94 -9.70 -15.70 12.16
C CYS A 94 -11.10 -16.04 11.65
N LEU A 95 -11.42 -15.65 10.42
CA LEU A 95 -12.65 -15.97 9.72
C LEU A 95 -12.42 -17.11 8.72
N ILE A 96 -13.44 -17.95 8.52
CA ILE A 96 -13.40 -19.08 7.60
C ILE A 96 -14.54 -18.98 6.59
N ASP A 97 -14.18 -19.11 5.33
CA ASP A 97 -15.09 -19.30 4.20
C ASP A 97 -14.88 -20.72 3.66
N ARG A 98 -15.94 -21.54 3.66
CA ARG A 98 -15.92 -22.93 3.15
C ARG A 98 -16.36 -23.04 1.70
N THR A 99 -16.83 -21.95 1.11
CA THR A 99 -17.28 -21.88 -0.28
C THR A 99 -16.74 -20.58 -0.91
N PRO A 100 -15.41 -20.47 -1.14
CA PRO A 100 -14.76 -19.21 -1.53
C PRO A 100 -15.30 -18.49 -2.77
N VAL A 101 -16.17 -19.13 -3.53
CA VAL A 101 -16.84 -18.56 -4.72
C VAL A 101 -17.89 -17.52 -4.34
N ASN A 102 -18.49 -17.62 -3.14
CA ASN A 102 -19.54 -16.69 -2.72
C ASN A 102 -19.02 -15.48 -1.93
N HIS A 103 -17.72 -15.44 -1.61
CA HIS A 103 -17.09 -14.36 -0.86
C HIS A 103 -17.74 -14.04 0.49
N ILE A 104 -18.12 -15.08 1.24
CA ILE A 104 -18.79 -14.95 2.53
C ILE A 104 -18.11 -15.82 3.58
N PHE A 105 -17.66 -15.19 4.67
CA PHE A 105 -17.26 -15.91 5.86
C PHE A 105 -18.48 -16.37 6.65
N THR A 106 -18.43 -17.62 7.12
CA THR A 106 -19.54 -18.22 7.89
C THR A 106 -19.10 -18.68 9.27
N GLU A 107 -17.81 -18.86 9.52
CA GLU A 107 -17.30 -19.32 10.81
C GLU A 107 -16.18 -18.40 11.28
N LYS A 108 -16.02 -18.30 12.60
CA LYS A 108 -14.78 -17.85 13.23
C LYS A 108 -13.98 -19.03 13.75
N ALA A 109 -12.68 -18.84 13.90
CA ALA A 109 -11.77 -19.82 14.47
C ALA A 109 -10.67 -19.12 15.24
N SER A 110 -10.18 -19.83 16.26
CA SER A 110 -8.91 -19.49 16.87
C SER A 110 -7.76 -19.97 15.97
N GLY A 111 -6.82 -19.07 15.72
CA GLY A 111 -5.70 -19.29 14.82
C GLY A 111 -6.09 -19.83 13.45
N LEU A 112 -5.22 -20.65 12.86
CA LEU A 112 -5.37 -21.14 11.48
C LEU A 112 -6.44 -22.25 11.33
N GLY A 113 -7.53 -22.16 12.09
CA GLY A 113 -8.72 -22.99 11.94
C GLY A 113 -9.01 -23.97 13.08
N THR A 114 -8.48 -23.73 14.28
CA THR A 114 -8.84 -24.50 15.50
C THR A 114 -10.01 -23.83 16.23
N GLY A 115 -10.77 -24.56 17.05
CA GLY A 115 -11.84 -23.97 17.87
C GLY A 115 -12.92 -23.20 17.07
N LYS A 116 -13.51 -23.84 16.06
CA LYS A 116 -14.43 -23.17 15.13
C LYS A 116 -15.80 -22.92 15.75
N ILE A 117 -16.33 -21.73 15.52
CA ILE A 117 -17.66 -21.30 15.96
C ILE A 117 -18.39 -20.69 14.77
N GLN A 118 -19.65 -21.06 14.57
CA GLN A 118 -20.50 -20.48 13.54
C GLN A 118 -20.78 -19.00 13.86
N LEU A 119 -20.60 -18.11 12.88
CA LEU A 119 -20.97 -16.70 13.03
C LEU A 119 -22.50 -16.57 13.09
N ALA A 120 -23.02 -15.68 13.94
CA ALA A 120 -24.46 -15.46 14.01
C ALA A 120 -25.00 -14.83 12.72
N LYS A 121 -24.18 -14.02 12.04
CA LYS A 121 -24.47 -13.46 10.72
C LYS A 121 -23.31 -13.78 9.76
N PRO A 122 -23.59 -14.21 8.52
CA PRO A 122 -22.54 -14.34 7.51
C PRO A 122 -21.92 -12.98 7.21
N VAL A 123 -20.60 -12.97 7.01
CA VAL A 123 -19.81 -11.74 6.84
C VAL A 123 -19.27 -11.71 5.40
N PRO A 124 -19.84 -10.89 4.50
CA PRO A 124 -19.33 -10.72 3.16
C PRO A 124 -17.95 -10.05 3.18
N TYR A 125 -17.13 -10.36 2.19
CA TYR A 125 -15.85 -9.72 1.97
C TYR A 125 -15.60 -9.47 0.48
N GLU A 126 -14.64 -8.61 0.18
CA GLU A 126 -14.07 -8.47 -1.15
C GLU A 126 -12.56 -8.69 -1.13
N VAL A 127 -12.01 -9.08 -2.29
CA VAL A 127 -10.56 -9.12 -2.46
C VAL A 127 -10.10 -7.70 -2.72
N GLY A 128 -9.34 -7.15 -1.79
CA GLY A 128 -8.73 -5.84 -1.90
C GLY A 128 -7.22 -5.94 -2.05
N HIS A 129 -6.65 -4.93 -2.69
CA HIS A 129 -5.23 -4.64 -2.51
C HIS A 129 -5.11 -3.52 -1.49
N TYR A 130 -4.10 -3.56 -0.63
CA TYR A 130 -3.76 -2.43 0.23
C TYR A 130 -2.27 -2.25 0.29
N VAL A 131 -1.91 -0.99 0.53
CA VAL A 131 -0.55 -0.54 0.72
C VAL A 131 -0.23 -0.74 2.20
N ASP A 132 0.57 -1.75 2.50
CA ASP A 132 1.26 -1.85 3.77
C ASP A 132 2.55 -1.04 3.64
N THR A 133 2.59 0.11 4.29
CA THR A 133 3.86 0.74 4.60
C THR A 133 4.49 -0.16 5.66
N PRO A 134 5.61 -0.85 5.37
CA PRO A 134 6.35 -1.48 6.46
C PRO A 134 6.51 -0.38 7.51
N GLY A 135 6.33 -0.65 8.81
CA GLY A 135 6.48 0.39 9.83
C GLY A 135 7.87 1.03 9.80
N ASP A 136 8.34 1.60 10.91
CA ASP A 136 9.65 2.26 10.98
C ASP A 136 10.87 1.39 10.57
N LYS A 137 10.71 0.14 10.14
CA LYS A 137 11.78 -0.76 9.68
C LYS A 137 11.57 -1.15 8.22
N GLY A 138 12.45 -0.69 7.34
CA GLY A 138 12.51 -1.00 5.92
C GLY A 138 11.88 0.02 5.00
N THR A 139 11.32 1.13 5.52
CA THR A 139 10.78 2.20 4.68
C THR A 139 11.91 2.98 4.03
N PHE A 140 11.75 3.26 2.74
CA PHE A 140 12.60 4.20 2.02
C PHE A 140 11.70 5.23 1.36
N ARG A 141 11.96 6.50 1.66
CA ARG A 141 11.21 7.65 1.14
C ARG A 141 12.15 8.63 0.47
N GLN A 142 11.71 9.20 -0.63
CA GLN A 142 12.33 10.34 -1.27
C GLN A 142 11.34 11.48 -1.32
N GLN A 143 11.81 12.69 -1.06
CA GLN A 143 10.98 13.88 -0.97
C GLN A 143 11.63 15.03 -1.70
N LEU A 144 10.85 15.73 -2.53
CA LEU A 144 11.18 17.04 -3.09
C LEU A 144 10.26 18.07 -2.45
N SER A 145 10.84 19.09 -1.83
CA SER A 145 10.10 20.14 -1.12
C SER A 145 10.34 21.49 -1.77
N PHE A 146 9.28 22.28 -1.93
CA PHE A 146 9.37 23.63 -2.48
C PHE A 146 9.94 24.58 -1.43
N LEU A 147 11.04 25.28 -1.73
CA LEU A 147 11.68 26.23 -0.82
C LEU A 147 11.25 27.67 -1.07
N GLY A 148 10.68 27.96 -2.23
CA GLY A 148 10.29 29.30 -2.64
C GLY A 148 10.85 29.71 -4.00
N VAL A 149 10.64 30.98 -4.34
CA VAL A 149 11.14 31.60 -5.57
C VAL A 149 11.88 32.87 -5.21
N SER A 150 13.00 33.11 -5.86
CA SER A 150 13.79 34.33 -5.74
C SER A 150 14.10 34.86 -7.13
N GLY A 151 13.46 35.97 -7.53
CA GLY A 151 13.52 36.47 -8.90
C GLY A 151 12.90 35.45 -9.87
N SER A 152 13.68 34.99 -10.85
CA SER A 152 13.30 33.89 -11.75
C SER A 152 13.78 32.51 -11.26
N THR A 153 14.39 32.41 -10.08
CA THR A 153 14.94 31.14 -9.58
C THR A 153 13.95 30.43 -8.68
N LEU A 154 13.46 29.28 -9.13
CA LEU A 154 12.64 28.34 -8.37
C LEU A 154 13.55 27.39 -7.59
N ARG A 155 13.33 27.25 -6.27
CA ARG A 155 14.20 26.50 -5.36
C ARG A 155 13.48 25.31 -4.74
N PHE A 156 14.18 24.18 -4.67
CA PHE A 156 13.70 22.93 -4.07
C PHE A 156 14.75 22.32 -3.13
N SER A 157 14.30 21.59 -2.11
CA SER A 157 15.14 20.69 -1.32
C SER A 157 14.74 19.26 -1.59
N TYR A 158 15.72 18.44 -1.99
CA TYR A 158 15.58 17.01 -2.11
C TYR A 158 16.14 16.32 -0.86
N ARG A 159 15.44 15.31 -0.34
CA ARG A 159 15.88 14.48 0.79
C ARG A 159 15.49 13.02 0.61
N GLU A 160 16.33 12.13 1.11
CA GLU A 160 16.00 10.71 1.28
C GLU A 160 15.89 10.33 2.75
N PHE A 161 15.00 9.40 3.04
CA PHE A 161 14.76 8.88 4.38
C PHE A 161 14.81 7.35 4.34
N VAL A 162 15.40 6.75 5.36
CA VAL A 162 15.28 5.32 5.66
C VAL A 162 14.75 5.22 7.07
N ASN A 163 13.68 4.44 7.30
CA ASN A 163 13.10 4.28 8.63
C ASN A 163 12.72 5.64 9.25
N ASP A 164 12.18 6.53 8.43
CA ASP A 164 11.86 7.94 8.76
C ASP A 164 13.02 8.81 9.24
N MET A 165 14.25 8.29 9.21
CA MET A 165 15.47 9.05 9.48
C MET A 165 16.03 9.61 8.18
N ALA A 166 16.24 10.92 8.15
CA ALA A 166 16.87 11.58 7.01
C ALA A 166 18.29 11.04 6.81
N ARG A 167 18.65 10.69 5.57
CA ARG A 167 20.00 10.27 5.20
C ARG A 167 20.85 11.52 4.94
N PRO A 168 21.84 11.86 5.80
CA PRO A 168 22.53 13.15 5.69
C PRO A 168 23.29 13.33 4.36
N ALA A 169 23.81 12.23 3.80
CA ALA A 169 24.57 12.25 2.55
C ALA A 169 23.70 12.40 1.28
N PHE A 170 22.38 12.47 1.40
CA PHE A 170 21.45 12.56 0.27
C PHE A 170 20.46 13.71 0.44
N THR A 171 21.01 14.90 0.73
CA THR A 171 20.27 16.16 0.76
C THR A 171 20.87 17.11 -0.26
N ASP A 172 20.05 17.53 -1.23
CA ASP A 172 20.46 18.45 -2.28
C ASP A 172 19.52 19.65 -2.29
N GLU A 173 20.07 20.85 -2.49
CA GLU A 173 19.28 22.00 -2.92
C GLU A 173 19.36 22.12 -4.44
N VAL A 174 18.21 22.26 -5.09
CA VAL A 174 18.09 22.25 -6.54
C VAL A 174 17.40 23.52 -6.98
N THR A 175 17.91 24.13 -8.04
CA THR A 175 17.39 25.39 -8.58
C THR A 175 17.05 25.26 -10.05
N PHE A 176 15.94 25.86 -10.46
CA PHE A 176 15.53 26.00 -11.85
C PHE A 176 15.33 27.47 -12.18
N THR A 177 15.77 27.89 -13.36
CA THR A 177 15.49 29.23 -13.87
C THR A 177 14.19 29.19 -14.65
N LEU A 178 13.22 29.98 -14.23
CA LEU A 178 11.93 30.12 -14.89
C LEU A 178 12.05 31.04 -16.10
N SER A 179 11.41 30.64 -17.18
CA SER A 179 11.23 31.45 -18.39
C SER A 179 10.32 32.66 -18.18
N GLY A 180 9.49 32.64 -17.13
CA GLY A 180 8.44 33.63 -16.87
C GLY A 180 7.12 33.33 -17.61
N THR A 181 7.08 32.26 -18.40
CA THR A 181 5.89 31.76 -19.08
C THR A 181 5.48 30.41 -18.50
N PHE A 182 4.17 30.18 -18.31
CA PHE A 182 3.64 28.93 -17.79
C PHE A 182 2.63 28.30 -18.77
N PRO A 183 2.49 26.96 -18.83
CA PRO A 183 3.19 25.98 -18.00
C PRO A 183 4.65 25.75 -18.41
N GLU A 184 5.51 25.42 -17.44
CA GLU A 184 6.92 25.09 -17.67
C GLU A 184 7.25 23.74 -17.02
N THR A 185 7.83 22.82 -17.79
CA THR A 185 8.16 21.47 -17.31
C THR A 185 9.56 21.45 -16.69
N ILE A 186 9.65 20.95 -15.46
CA ILE A 186 10.91 20.64 -14.80
C ILE A 186 11.05 19.13 -14.60
N THR A 187 12.28 18.64 -14.75
CA THR A 187 12.63 17.24 -14.49
C THR A 187 13.73 17.20 -13.47
N TYR A 188 13.54 16.42 -12.40
CA TYR A 188 14.56 16.20 -11.40
C TYR A 188 14.58 14.73 -10.98
N LYS A 189 15.74 14.09 -11.11
CA LYS A 189 15.90 12.64 -10.92
C LYS A 189 14.84 11.87 -11.70
N ASP A 190 13.91 11.23 -10.99
CA ASP A 190 12.90 10.36 -11.58
C ASP A 190 11.52 11.00 -11.66
N VAL A 191 11.37 12.31 -11.43
CA VAL A 191 10.06 12.98 -11.47
C VAL A 191 10.02 14.08 -12.53
N VAL A 192 8.92 14.12 -13.28
CA VAL A 192 8.57 15.19 -14.22
C VAL A 192 7.40 15.98 -13.64
N ILE A 193 7.54 17.31 -13.57
CA ILE A 193 6.56 18.21 -12.96
C ILE A 193 6.29 19.36 -13.92
N ASP A 194 5.01 19.61 -14.20
CA ASP A 194 4.58 20.82 -14.88
C ASP A 194 4.31 21.90 -13.84
N VAL A 195 5.06 23.00 -13.90
CA VAL A 195 4.82 24.21 -13.11
C VAL A 195 3.76 25.03 -13.83
N LEU A 196 2.59 25.20 -13.22
CA LEU A 196 1.45 25.91 -13.81
C LEU A 196 1.42 27.40 -13.47
N GLY A 197 2.16 27.81 -12.44
CA GLY A 197 2.27 29.20 -12.05
C GLY A 197 2.70 29.38 -10.61
N ILE A 198 3.07 30.61 -10.29
CA ILE A 198 3.56 31.00 -8.97
C ILE A 198 2.82 32.25 -8.53
N SER A 199 2.29 32.22 -7.32
CA SER A 199 1.53 33.33 -6.74
C SER A 199 1.82 33.44 -5.24
N ASN A 200 1.19 34.40 -4.58
CA ASN A 200 1.24 34.51 -3.11
C ASN A 200 0.68 33.27 -2.40
N ALA A 201 -0.17 32.47 -3.06
CA ALA A 201 -0.65 31.20 -2.52
C ALA A 201 0.42 30.09 -2.56
N GLY A 202 1.47 30.27 -3.37
CA GLY A 202 2.56 29.31 -3.55
C GLY A 202 2.73 28.85 -4.99
N LEU A 203 3.34 27.67 -5.14
CA LEU A 203 3.61 27.00 -6.39
C LEU A 203 2.39 26.18 -6.82
N ARG A 204 1.81 26.47 -7.98
CA ARG A 204 0.82 25.61 -8.64
C ARG A 204 1.52 24.65 -9.60
N TYR A 205 1.23 23.36 -9.49
CA TYR A 205 1.96 22.33 -10.24
C TYR A 205 1.15 21.04 -10.46
N VAL A 206 1.61 20.21 -11.39
CA VAL A 206 1.12 18.85 -11.63
C VAL A 206 2.30 17.89 -11.72
N VAL A 207 2.27 16.79 -10.96
CA VAL A 207 3.23 15.69 -11.15
C VAL A 207 2.79 14.91 -12.39
N LYS A 208 3.62 14.86 -13.44
CA LYS A 208 3.26 14.25 -14.74
C LYS A 208 3.61 12.79 -14.85
N SER A 209 4.78 12.41 -14.36
CA SER A 209 5.23 11.02 -14.39
C SER A 209 6.38 10.77 -13.43
N THR A 210 6.62 9.49 -13.16
CA THR A 210 7.82 8.96 -12.52
C THR A 210 8.44 7.86 -13.37
N THR A 211 9.77 7.75 -13.41
CA THR A 211 10.50 6.76 -14.24
C THR A 211 10.30 5.31 -13.76
N LEU A 212 9.88 5.10 -12.51
CA LEU A 212 9.58 3.76 -11.96
C LEU A 212 8.08 3.46 -12.05
N LYS A 213 7.73 2.19 -12.33
CA LYS A 213 6.33 1.72 -12.44
C LYS A 213 5.54 2.14 -11.19
N TYR A 214 4.74 3.18 -11.35
CA TYR A 214 3.76 3.63 -10.38
C TYR A 214 2.71 2.53 -10.21
N ILE A 215 2.40 2.19 -8.97
CA ILE A 215 1.24 1.38 -8.65
C ILE A 215 0.22 2.36 -8.09
N GLU A 216 -0.89 2.52 -8.80
CA GLU A 216 -2.00 3.33 -8.31
C GLU A 216 -2.45 2.81 -6.93
N PRO A 217 -2.65 3.70 -5.94
CA PRO A 217 -3.28 3.29 -4.70
C PRO A 217 -4.71 2.78 -5.02
N PRO A 218 -5.10 1.63 -4.46
CA PRO A 218 -6.44 1.09 -4.68
C PRO A 218 -7.48 2.12 -4.22
N GLY A 219 -8.37 2.51 -5.14
CA GLY A 219 -9.39 3.54 -4.92
C GLY A 219 -9.07 4.93 -5.50
N ALA A 220 -7.97 5.12 -6.23
CA ALA A 220 -7.80 6.32 -7.06
C ALA A 220 -8.91 6.35 -8.13
N PRO A 221 -9.60 7.50 -8.34
CA PRO A 221 -10.59 7.60 -9.40
C PRO A 221 -9.90 7.33 -10.74
N ALA A 222 -10.45 6.39 -11.52
CA ALA A 222 -10.00 6.14 -12.89
C ALA A 222 -10.09 7.45 -13.68
N GLN A 223 -8.96 7.87 -14.26
CA GLN A 223 -8.91 8.97 -15.23
C GLN A 223 -9.33 8.50 -16.62
#